data_AF-A0A3M1IV15-F1
#
_entry.id   AF-A0A3M1IV15-F1
#
_cell.length_a   1.000
_cell.length_b   1.000
_cell.length_c   1.000
_cell.angle_alpha   90.00
_cell.angle_beta   90.00
_cell.angle_gamma   90.00
#
_symmetry.space_group_name_H-M   'P 1'
#
loop_
_entity.id
_entity.type
_entity.pdbx_description
1 polymer ?
#
loop_
_entity_poly.entity_id
_entity_poly.type
_entity_poly.pdbx_seq_one_letter_code
_entity_poly.pdbx_strand_id
1 'polypeptide(L)'
;FFGYFELTVPESWTNKASQAEGRGGYIGIFFMALTLALVSFSCTGPILGSLLVGALSADGGAWQLTAGMGGFGLGLALPFGIFAAFPGMMKALPRSGGWLNSVKVVLGFLELGLALKFLSNADLVDHWNFLKIELFLILWIIIGIGLALYLLGVIKFPHDSPIQKIGTTRWSLAILTLAFVAYLMSGFRVDETKGSYKPLGALSGVVPPVCYSFWQPCDCPQQLDCFKDLEEGLAYAKENNKPVMLDFTGYACQNCRRMEENVWPEKEVYRYLKDDYVVISLYVDDKKPLPKPITVTTLNGRQRKLDEVGEKWAHFQQVFFNQNSQPQYVLMSPDGRRLNAPVNYTPDVKEYADFLQCGLENFRKLQQEKQLLGKQ
;
A
#
# COMPACT_ATOMS: atom_id res chain seq x y z
N PHE A 1 0.86 18.05 17.40
CA PHE A 1 2.07 17.18 17.45
C PHE A 1 3.39 17.89 17.75
N PHE A 2 3.65 19.14 17.32
CA PHE A 2 4.87 19.89 17.67
C PHE A 2 4.72 20.85 18.88
N GLY A 3 3.74 20.62 19.76
CA GLY A 3 3.40 21.54 20.85
C GLY A 3 2.69 22.84 20.43
N TYR A 4 2.41 23.03 19.13
CA TYR A 4 1.74 24.23 18.59
C TYR A 4 0.24 24.06 18.31
N PHE A 5 -0.21 22.85 18.01
CA PHE A 5 -1.62 22.55 17.75
C PHE A 5 -1.98 21.20 18.38
N GLU A 6 -2.88 21.24 19.35
CA GLU A 6 -3.70 20.11 19.80
C GLU A 6 -5.12 20.37 19.31
N LEU A 7 -5.52 19.67 18.25
CA LEU A 7 -6.94 19.57 17.88
C LEU A 7 -7.60 18.62 18.88
N THR A 8 -7.95 19.14 20.05
CA THR A 8 -8.77 18.42 21.02
C THR A 8 -10.22 18.49 20.60
N VAL A 9 -10.91 17.35 20.74
CA VAL A 9 -12.37 17.23 20.63
C VAL A 9 -12.99 18.23 21.64
N PRO A 10 -14.17 18.83 21.35
CA PRO A 10 -14.78 19.82 22.25
C PRO A 10 -14.67 19.41 23.71
N GLU A 11 -14.18 20.29 24.58
CA GLU A 11 -13.87 19.99 25.99
C GLU A 11 -15.02 19.31 26.73
N SER A 12 -16.27 19.51 26.30
CA SER A 12 -17.46 18.88 26.88
C SER A 12 -17.53 17.36 26.68
N TRP A 13 -17.03 16.83 25.56
CA TRP A 13 -16.94 15.39 25.30
C TRP A 13 -15.71 14.79 25.96
N THR A 14 -14.58 15.49 25.86
CA THR A 14 -13.31 15.08 26.45
C THR A 14 -13.44 15.01 27.98
N ASN A 15 -14.00 16.04 28.63
CA ASN A 15 -14.22 16.04 30.08
C ASN A 15 -15.18 14.93 30.54
N LYS A 16 -16.21 14.57 29.76
CA LYS A 16 -17.11 13.46 30.12
C LYS A 16 -16.44 12.09 30.00
N ALA A 17 -15.61 11.90 28.97
CA ALA A 17 -14.82 10.68 28.80
C ALA A 17 -13.73 10.57 29.88
N SER A 18 -13.00 11.65 30.17
CA SER A 18 -11.97 11.71 31.21
C SER A 18 -12.55 11.56 32.63
N GLN A 19 -13.76 12.09 32.88
CA GLN A 19 -14.47 11.90 34.15
C GLN A 19 -15.00 10.45 34.29
N ALA A 20 -15.24 9.74 33.19
CA ALA A 20 -15.53 8.30 33.19
C ALA A 20 -14.26 7.45 33.34
N GLU A 21 -13.11 7.86 32.78
CA GLU A 21 -11.80 7.25 33.03
C GLU A 21 -11.39 7.36 34.51
N GLY A 22 -11.65 8.51 35.13
CA GLY A 22 -11.35 8.78 36.54
C GLY A 22 -12.23 8.03 37.55
N ARG A 23 -13.33 7.36 37.12
CA ARG A 23 -14.22 6.61 38.02
C ARG A 23 -13.64 5.29 38.52
N GLY A 24 -12.52 4.80 37.95
CA GLY A 24 -11.89 3.55 38.35
C GLY A 24 -12.75 2.30 38.07
N GLY A 25 -12.11 1.12 38.04
CA GLY A 25 -12.78 -0.15 37.74
C GLY A 25 -12.95 -0.45 36.25
N TYR A 26 -13.70 -1.51 35.93
CA TYR A 26 -13.84 -2.04 34.56
C TYR A 26 -14.42 -1.04 33.55
N ILE A 27 -15.30 -0.14 34.00
CA ILE A 27 -15.93 0.89 33.15
C ILE A 27 -14.90 1.93 32.69
N GLY A 28 -13.99 2.36 33.57
CA GLY A 28 -12.92 3.30 33.21
C GLY A 28 -11.93 2.71 32.21
N ILE A 29 -11.56 1.44 32.39
CA ILE A 29 -10.67 0.71 31.47
C ILE A 29 -11.31 0.57 30.08
N PHE A 30 -12.61 0.28 30.02
CA PHE A 30 -13.34 0.16 28.75
C PHE A 30 -13.33 1.47 27.96
N PHE A 31 -13.62 2.61 28.60
CA PHE A 31 -13.63 3.90 27.90
C PHE A 31 -12.23 4.36 27.48
N MET A 32 -11.20 4.08 28.28
CA MET A 32 -9.80 4.38 27.89
C MET A 32 -9.33 3.49 26.73
N ALA A 33 -9.75 2.23 26.68
CA ALA A 33 -9.48 1.35 25.54
C ALA A 33 -10.25 1.80 24.28
N LEU A 34 -11.49 2.26 24.44
CA LEU A 34 -12.32 2.76 23.34
C LEU A 34 -11.72 4.04 22.71
N THR A 35 -11.25 4.98 23.53
CA THR A 35 -10.62 6.22 23.04
C THR A 35 -9.31 5.92 22.32
N LEU A 36 -8.47 5.03 22.88
CA LEU A 36 -7.23 4.59 22.23
C LEU A 36 -7.51 3.91 20.89
N ALA A 37 -8.53 3.05 20.82
CA ALA A 37 -8.94 2.40 19.57
C ALA A 37 -9.41 3.42 18.54
N LEU A 38 -10.28 4.36 18.92
CA LEU A 38 -10.78 5.44 18.05
C LEU A 38 -9.65 6.29 17.45
N VAL A 39 -8.66 6.67 18.26
CA VAL A 39 -7.51 7.43 17.78
C VAL A 39 -6.63 6.59 16.85
N SER A 40 -6.48 5.29 17.16
CA SER A 40 -5.71 4.34 16.36
C SER A 40 -6.39 3.93 15.04
N PHE A 41 -7.70 4.13 14.88
CA PHE A 41 -8.42 3.83 13.64
C PHE A 41 -7.88 4.60 12.43
N SER A 42 -7.33 5.81 12.64
CA SER A 42 -6.78 6.62 11.55
C SER A 42 -5.64 5.93 10.80
N CYS A 43 -4.79 5.16 11.50
CA CYS A 43 -3.65 4.46 10.90
C CYS A 43 -3.92 2.98 10.60
N THR A 44 -4.97 2.40 11.18
CA THR A 44 -5.34 0.98 11.02
C THR A 44 -6.54 0.77 10.09
N GLY A 45 -7.24 1.86 9.74
CA GLY A 45 -8.42 1.88 8.89
C GLY A 45 -8.27 1.14 7.57
N PRO A 46 -7.19 1.32 6.79
CA PRO A 46 -7.02 0.59 5.53
C PRO A 46 -6.90 -0.94 5.71
N ILE A 47 -6.29 -1.40 6.81
CA ILE A 47 -6.13 -2.84 7.11
C ILE A 47 -7.44 -3.43 7.63
N LEU A 48 -8.12 -2.72 8.53
CA LEU A 48 -9.40 -3.16 9.06
C LEU A 48 -10.51 -3.09 8.00
N GLY A 49 -10.47 -2.09 7.11
CA GLY A 49 -11.39 -1.94 6.00
C GLY A 49 -11.28 -3.08 4.98
N SER A 50 -10.06 -3.47 4.61
CA SER A 50 -9.85 -4.61 3.70
C SER A 50 -10.26 -5.94 4.34
N LEU A 51 -9.99 -6.14 5.64
CA LEU A 51 -10.50 -7.29 6.40
C LEU A 51 -12.03 -7.33 6.44
N LEU A 52 -12.68 -6.17 6.61
CA LEU A 52 -14.14 -6.08 6.70
C LEU A 52 -14.81 -6.39 5.34
N VAL A 53 -14.25 -5.87 4.24
CA VAL A 53 -14.71 -6.21 2.88
C VAL A 53 -14.47 -7.69 2.56
N GLY A 54 -13.32 -8.23 2.97
CA GLY A 54 -13.00 -9.65 2.80
C GLY A 54 -13.97 -10.57 3.55
N ALA A 55 -14.29 -10.23 4.80
CA ALA A 55 -15.26 -10.96 5.63
C ALA A 55 -16.69 -10.92 5.07
N LEU A 56 -17.08 -9.85 4.37
CA LEU A 56 -18.39 -9.76 3.72
C LEU A 56 -18.51 -10.62 2.45
N SER A 57 -17.38 -11.11 1.92
CA SER A 57 -17.30 -11.80 0.62
C SER A 57 -17.09 -13.32 0.73
N ALA A 58 -16.76 -13.84 1.92
CA ALA A 58 -16.50 -15.27 2.14
C ALA A 58 -17.53 -15.89 3.11
N ASP A 59 -17.95 -17.14 2.84
CA ASP A 59 -18.94 -17.89 3.65
C ASP A 59 -18.53 -18.09 5.13
N GLY A 60 -17.26 -17.84 5.48
CA GLY A 60 -16.75 -17.85 6.87
C GLY A 60 -16.81 -16.51 7.61
N GLY A 61 -17.46 -15.49 7.02
CA GLY A 61 -17.31 -14.06 7.31
C GLY A 61 -17.29 -13.63 8.77
N ALA A 62 -18.14 -14.21 9.62
CA ALA A 62 -18.18 -13.84 11.03
C ALA A 62 -16.93 -14.29 11.82
N TRP A 63 -16.42 -15.50 11.54
CA TRP A 63 -15.28 -16.04 12.27
C TRP A 63 -13.96 -15.40 11.84
N GLN A 64 -13.77 -15.16 10.54
CA GLN A 64 -12.58 -14.48 10.03
C GLN A 64 -12.49 -13.04 10.55
N LEU A 65 -13.61 -12.31 10.59
CA LEU A 65 -13.66 -10.97 11.17
C LEU A 65 -13.37 -11.00 12.68
N THR A 66 -13.99 -11.92 13.41
CA THR A 66 -13.78 -12.06 14.86
C THR A 66 -12.34 -12.44 15.19
N ALA A 67 -11.73 -13.37 14.45
CA ALA A 67 -10.35 -13.78 14.63
C ALA A 67 -9.37 -12.66 14.23
N GLY A 68 -9.63 -11.92 13.14
CA GLY A 68 -8.81 -10.80 12.70
C GLY A 68 -8.85 -9.62 13.68
N MET A 69 -10.05 -9.17 14.08
CA MET A 69 -10.21 -8.09 15.05
C MET A 69 -9.76 -8.51 16.46
N GLY A 70 -10.05 -9.75 16.86
CA GLY A 70 -9.62 -10.33 18.13
C GLY A 70 -8.09 -10.44 18.22
N GLY A 71 -7.44 -10.91 17.16
CA GLY A 71 -5.98 -10.98 17.08
C GLY A 71 -5.32 -9.60 17.10
N PHE A 72 -5.89 -8.62 16.39
CA PHE A 72 -5.41 -7.23 16.43
C PHE A 72 -5.51 -6.63 17.84
N GLY A 73 -6.66 -6.81 18.50
CA GLY A 73 -6.87 -6.36 19.88
C GLY A 73 -5.94 -7.03 20.88
N LEU A 74 -5.74 -8.35 20.76
CA LEU A 74 -4.78 -9.10 21.57
C LEU A 74 -3.35 -8.58 21.36
N GLY A 75 -2.95 -8.34 20.11
CA GLY A 75 -1.64 -7.81 19.77
C GLY A 75 -1.37 -6.43 20.39
N LEU A 76 -2.35 -5.53 20.35
CA LEU A 76 -2.23 -4.21 20.99
C LEU A 76 -2.24 -4.30 22.53
N ALA A 77 -3.00 -5.23 23.12
CA ALA A 77 -3.07 -5.41 24.56
C ALA A 77 -1.81 -6.06 25.15
N LEU A 78 -1.08 -6.85 24.35
CA LEU A 78 0.03 -7.69 24.80
C LEU A 78 1.18 -6.89 25.46
N PRO A 79 1.68 -5.77 24.89
CA PRO A 79 2.72 -4.96 25.52
C PRO A 79 2.27 -4.40 26.88
N PHE A 80 1.05 -3.88 26.96
CA PHE A 80 0.50 -3.34 28.20
C PHE A 80 0.28 -4.42 29.26
N GLY A 81 -0.18 -5.61 28.84
CA GLY A 81 -0.32 -6.78 29.71
C GLY A 81 1.03 -7.24 30.28
N ILE A 82 2.07 -7.28 29.45
CA ILE A 82 3.45 -7.59 29.89
C ILE A 82 3.95 -6.52 30.87
N PHE A 83 3.78 -5.24 30.57
CA PHE A 83 4.21 -4.17 31.48
C PHE A 83 3.49 -4.23 32.82
N ALA A 84 2.19 -4.58 32.83
CA ALA A 84 1.41 -4.77 34.05
C ALA A 84 1.86 -6.02 34.85
N ALA A 85 2.17 -7.12 34.17
CA ALA A 85 2.61 -8.37 34.80
C ALA A 85 4.03 -8.29 35.40
N PHE A 86 4.89 -7.40 34.87
CA PHE A 86 6.27 -7.22 35.34
C PHE A 86 6.53 -5.77 35.82
N PRO A 87 6.18 -5.43 37.08
CA PRO A 87 6.40 -4.09 37.64
C PRO A 87 7.87 -3.63 37.63
N GLY A 88 8.82 -4.57 37.54
CA GLY A 88 10.24 -4.30 37.40
C GLY A 88 10.61 -3.60 36.08
N MET A 89 9.93 -3.90 34.97
CA MET A 89 10.14 -3.20 33.69
C MET A 89 9.61 -1.77 33.72
N MET A 90 8.46 -1.54 34.38
CA MET A 90 7.95 -0.18 34.59
C MET A 90 8.90 0.67 35.43
N LYS A 91 9.56 0.09 36.43
CA LYS A 91 10.55 0.80 37.26
C LYS A 91 11.90 1.04 36.55
N ALA A 92 12.21 0.28 35.50
CA ALA A 92 13.42 0.45 34.69
C ALA A 92 13.30 1.56 33.63
N LEU A 93 12.07 2.03 33.34
CA LEU A 93 11.88 3.15 32.43
C LEU A 93 12.34 4.46 33.11
N PRO A 94 13.20 5.26 32.43
CA PRO A 94 13.63 6.54 32.97
C PRO A 94 12.41 7.44 33.20
N ARG A 95 12.39 8.15 34.34
CA ARG A 95 11.31 9.10 34.65
C ARG A 95 11.12 10.08 33.48
N SER A 96 9.86 10.50 33.27
CA SER A 96 9.36 11.39 32.21
C SER A 96 10.03 12.77 32.19
N GLY A 97 11.32 12.82 31.90
CA GLY A 97 12.12 14.03 31.71
C GLY A 97 12.28 14.39 30.23
N GLY A 98 13.32 15.16 29.90
CA GLY A 98 13.57 15.66 28.54
C GLY A 98 13.72 14.58 27.45
N TRP A 99 14.05 13.33 27.81
CA TRP A 99 14.09 12.23 26.85
C TRP A 99 12.71 11.88 26.27
N LEU A 100 11.65 11.93 27.09
CA LEU A 100 10.29 11.65 26.63
C LEU A 100 9.81 12.71 25.64
N ASN A 101 10.20 13.98 25.84
CA ASN A 101 9.90 15.04 24.87
C ASN A 101 10.60 14.78 23.53
N SER A 102 11.86 14.34 23.55
CA SER A 102 12.56 13.96 22.32
C SER A 102 11.92 12.79 21.60
N VAL A 103 11.47 11.76 22.32
CA VAL A 103 10.74 10.64 21.71
C VAL A 103 9.45 11.13 21.04
N LYS A 104 8.67 12.00 21.69
CA LYS A 104 7.45 12.58 21.11
C LYS A 104 7.73 13.34 19.83
N VAL A 105 8.78 14.17 19.81
CA VAL A 105 9.15 14.95 18.61
C VAL A 105 9.59 14.02 17.48
N VAL A 106 10.43 13.01 17.76
CA VAL A 106 10.85 12.01 16.77
C VAL A 106 9.65 11.24 16.21
N LEU A 107 8.74 10.77 17.07
CA LEU A 107 7.50 10.11 16.65
C LEU A 107 6.60 11.04 15.82
N GLY A 108 6.53 12.33 16.15
CA GLY A 108 5.78 13.31 15.38
C GLY A 108 6.31 13.51 13.95
N PHE A 109 7.64 13.52 13.76
CA PHE A 109 8.22 13.54 12.41
C PHE A 109 7.93 12.26 11.63
N LEU A 110 7.99 11.09 12.29
CA LEU A 110 7.64 9.82 11.66
C LEU A 110 6.16 9.76 11.26
N GLU A 111 5.27 10.23 12.13
CA GLU A 111 3.83 10.29 11.88
C GLU A 111 3.51 11.25 10.72
N LEU A 112 4.20 12.40 10.63
CA LEU A 112 4.07 13.31 9.50
C LEU A 112 4.47 12.63 8.18
N GLY A 113 5.56 11.85 8.17
CA GLY A 113 5.96 11.05 7.00
C GLY A 113 4.91 10.02 6.60
N LEU A 114 4.35 9.29 7.57
CA LEU A 114 3.26 8.33 7.34
C LEU A 114 1.96 9.00 6.87
N ALA A 115 1.64 10.18 7.39
CA ALA A 115 0.47 10.96 6.95
C ALA A 115 0.61 11.36 5.48
N LEU A 116 1.80 11.81 5.05
CA LEU A 116 2.07 12.11 3.65
C LEU A 116 1.93 10.88 2.74
N LYS A 117 2.33 9.69 3.21
CA LYS A 117 2.12 8.44 2.47
C LYS A 117 0.63 8.19 2.19
N PHE A 118 -0.22 8.27 3.22
CA PHE A 118 -1.65 8.05 3.03
C PHE A 118 -2.30 9.14 2.16
N LEU A 119 -1.86 10.38 2.31
CA LEU A 119 -2.31 11.48 1.46
C LEU A 119 -1.92 11.26 -0.01
N SER A 120 -0.71 10.76 -0.26
CA SER A 120 -0.26 10.39 -1.60
C SER A 120 -1.05 9.23 -2.20
N ASN A 121 -1.39 8.20 -1.40
CA ASN A 121 -2.26 7.12 -1.87
C ASN A 121 -3.65 7.65 -2.26
N ALA A 122 -4.21 8.58 -1.50
CA ALA A 122 -5.50 9.20 -1.83
C ALA A 122 -5.40 10.03 -3.11
N ASP A 123 -4.36 10.85 -3.26
CA ASP A 123 -4.09 11.66 -4.46
C ASP A 123 -3.91 10.81 -5.72
N LEU A 124 -3.24 9.65 -5.61
CA LEU A 124 -3.05 8.67 -6.68
C LEU A 124 -4.37 8.02 -7.12
N VAL A 125 -5.20 7.64 -6.15
CA VAL A 125 -6.45 6.92 -6.38
C VAL A 125 -7.54 7.84 -6.96
N ASP A 126 -7.57 9.11 -6.53
CA ASP A 126 -8.56 10.11 -6.94
C ASP A 126 -8.05 11.06 -8.05
N HIS A 127 -6.85 10.80 -8.58
CA HIS A 127 -6.23 11.53 -9.70
C HIS A 127 -6.13 13.06 -9.50
N TRP A 128 -5.88 13.50 -8.26
CA TRP A 128 -5.76 14.93 -7.94
C TRP A 128 -4.52 15.59 -8.58
N ASN A 129 -3.52 14.80 -8.97
CA ASN A 129 -2.29 15.27 -9.64
C ASN A 129 -1.46 16.26 -8.80
N PHE A 130 -1.66 16.30 -7.48
CA PHE A 130 -1.00 17.24 -6.59
C PHE A 130 0.28 16.67 -5.97
N LEU A 131 0.24 15.45 -5.44
CA LEU A 131 1.35 14.79 -4.73
C LEU A 131 2.10 13.77 -5.58
N LYS A 132 2.64 14.26 -6.70
CA LYS A 132 3.54 13.47 -7.54
C LYS A 132 4.85 13.14 -6.85
N ILE A 133 5.58 12.16 -7.40
CA ILE A 133 6.80 11.60 -6.81
C ILE A 133 7.83 12.67 -6.40
N GLU A 134 8.00 13.73 -7.18
CA GLU A 134 8.97 14.78 -6.89
C GLU A 134 8.59 15.58 -5.65
N LEU A 135 7.33 16.02 -5.55
CA LEU A 135 6.85 16.76 -4.40
C LEU A 135 6.86 15.87 -3.15
N PHE A 136 6.44 14.61 -3.29
CA PHE A 136 6.46 13.64 -2.21
C PHE A 136 7.87 13.44 -1.64
N LEU A 137 8.87 13.21 -2.51
CA LEU A 137 10.26 13.02 -2.10
C LEU A 137 10.86 14.29 -1.49
N ILE A 138 10.57 15.48 -2.05
CA ILE A 138 11.02 16.76 -1.48
C ILE A 138 10.49 16.93 -0.06
N LEU A 139 9.19 16.70 0.16
CA LEU A 139 8.58 16.83 1.48
C LEU A 139 9.18 15.83 2.48
N TRP A 140 9.38 14.57 2.08
CA TRP A 140 10.02 13.55 2.92
C TRP A 140 11.48 13.90 3.26
N ILE A 141 12.22 14.47 2.32
CA ILE A 141 13.60 14.95 2.55
C ILE A 141 13.60 16.11 3.54
N ILE A 142 12.70 17.08 3.41
CA ILE A 142 12.58 18.21 4.35
C ILE A 142 12.27 17.71 5.77
N ILE A 143 11.36 16.74 5.89
CA ILE A 143 11.02 16.10 7.17
C ILE A 143 12.24 15.37 7.75
N GLY A 144 12.96 14.59 6.93
CA GLY A 144 14.15 13.87 7.35
C GLY A 144 15.30 14.80 7.77
N ILE A 145 15.53 15.89 7.04
CA ILE A 145 16.52 16.92 7.40
C ILE A 145 16.10 17.62 8.70
N GLY A 146 14.82 17.98 8.85
CA GLY A 146 14.29 18.55 10.09
C GLY A 146 14.50 17.65 11.30
N LEU A 147 14.27 16.34 11.13
CA LEU A 147 14.53 15.33 12.15
C LEU A 147 16.04 15.21 12.46
N ALA A 148 16.91 15.21 11.45
CA ALA A 148 18.36 15.17 11.64
C ALA A 148 18.87 16.42 12.38
N LEU A 149 18.41 17.61 12.01
CA LEU A 149 18.76 18.88 12.67
C LEU A 149 18.25 18.94 14.12
N TYR A 150 17.08 18.37 14.38
CA TYR A 150 16.56 18.20 15.74
C TYR A 150 17.45 17.27 16.58
N LEU A 151 17.84 16.12 16.03
CA LEU A 151 18.69 15.15 16.72
C LEU A 151 20.12 15.67 16.96
N LEU A 152 20.64 16.49 16.05
CA LEU A 152 21.91 17.22 16.19
C LEU A 152 21.82 18.40 17.19
N GLY A 153 20.62 18.75 17.65
CA GLY A 153 20.39 19.80 18.64
C GLY A 153 20.45 21.23 18.10
N VAL A 154 20.40 21.38 16.77
CA VAL A 154 20.35 22.69 16.08
C VAL A 154 18.98 23.34 16.25
N ILE A 155 17.91 22.53 16.15
CA ILE A 155 16.52 22.95 16.38
C ILE A 155 16.09 22.48 17.78
N LYS A 156 15.54 23.39 18.58
CA LYS A 156 14.97 23.10 19.91
C LYS A 156 13.50 23.46 19.93
N PHE A 157 12.66 22.58 20.46
CA PHE A 157 11.25 22.89 20.67
C PHE A 157 11.02 23.47 22.08
N PRO A 158 9.92 24.21 22.31
CA PRO A 158 9.70 24.98 23.55
C PRO A 158 9.74 24.17 24.87
N HIS A 159 9.60 22.85 24.80
CA HIS A 159 9.58 21.94 25.95
C HIS A 159 10.87 21.09 26.09
N ASP A 160 11.93 21.39 25.33
CA ASP A 160 13.19 20.65 25.41
C ASP A 160 14.10 21.14 26.55
N SER A 161 14.62 20.19 27.35
CA SER A 161 15.66 20.45 28.33
C SER A 161 16.98 20.85 27.65
N PRO A 162 17.78 21.77 28.24
CA PRO A 162 19.06 22.18 27.66
C PRO A 162 20.02 20.99 27.51
N ILE A 163 20.49 20.80 26.28
CA ILE A 163 21.37 19.68 25.90
C ILE A 163 22.82 20.07 26.26
N GLN A 164 23.41 19.43 27.28
CA GLN A 164 24.81 19.69 27.67
C GLN A 164 25.83 18.85 26.88
N LYS A 165 25.46 17.64 26.40
CA LYS A 165 26.25 16.80 25.49
C LYS A 165 25.32 16.00 24.58
N ILE A 166 25.68 15.86 23.30
CA ILE A 166 24.97 14.97 22.37
C ILE A 166 25.31 13.53 22.77
N GLY A 167 24.33 12.80 23.31
CA GLY A 167 24.50 11.39 23.64
C GLY A 167 24.74 10.55 22.38
N THR A 168 25.52 9.48 22.51
CA THR A 168 25.89 8.57 21.40
C THR A 168 24.67 8.05 20.63
N THR A 169 23.56 7.78 21.32
CA THR A 169 22.28 7.34 20.70
C THR A 169 21.65 8.40 19.80
N ARG A 170 21.70 9.69 20.17
CA ARG A 170 21.15 10.77 19.32
C ARG A 170 22.00 10.95 18.08
N TRP A 171 23.32 10.82 18.22
CA TRP A 171 24.24 10.97 17.12
C TRP A 171 24.14 9.80 16.12
N SER A 172 24.04 8.55 16.60
CA SER A 172 23.81 7.40 15.72
C SER A 172 22.47 7.49 14.98
N LEU A 173 21.41 7.92 15.67
CA LEU A 173 20.10 8.11 15.04
C LEU A 173 20.13 9.23 13.99
N ALA A 174 20.83 10.34 14.26
CA ALA A 174 21.00 11.43 13.29
C ALA A 174 21.73 10.97 12.03
N ILE A 175 22.80 10.18 12.17
CA ILE A 175 23.52 9.60 11.03
C ILE A 175 22.63 8.66 10.24
N LEU A 176 21.86 7.80 10.91
CA LEU A 176 20.92 6.90 10.25
C LEU A 176 19.85 7.69 9.48
N THR A 177 19.31 8.75 10.06
CA THR A 177 18.37 9.65 9.38
C THR A 177 19.01 10.35 8.18
N LEU A 178 20.25 10.83 8.29
CA LEU A 178 20.96 11.45 7.17
C LEU A 178 21.28 10.44 6.06
N ALA A 179 21.66 9.21 6.40
CA ALA A 179 21.85 8.13 5.44
C ALA A 179 20.53 7.80 4.72
N PHE A 180 19.40 7.80 5.44
CA PHE A 180 18.08 7.64 4.85
C PHE A 180 17.70 8.79 3.91
N VAL A 181 17.98 10.04 4.29
CA VAL A 181 17.78 11.22 3.41
C VAL A 181 18.66 11.13 2.16
N ALA A 182 19.91 10.69 2.29
CA ALA A 182 20.79 10.44 1.15
C ALA A 182 20.25 9.34 0.22
N TYR A 183 19.67 8.28 0.79
CA TYR A 183 18.97 7.26 0.02
C TYR A 183 17.76 7.82 -0.73
N LEU A 184 16.92 8.65 -0.09
CA LEU A 184 15.79 9.32 -0.76
C LEU A 184 16.25 10.24 -1.90
N MET A 185 17.34 10.98 -1.71
CA MET A 185 17.93 11.82 -2.77
C MET A 185 18.35 11.01 -4.00
N SER A 186 18.74 9.73 -3.82
CA SER A 186 19.05 8.86 -4.95
C SER A 186 17.84 8.53 -5.83
N GLY A 187 16.61 8.75 -5.34
CA GLY A 187 15.36 8.58 -6.10
C GLY A 187 15.16 9.61 -7.22
N PHE A 188 15.85 10.76 -7.18
CA PHE A 188 15.83 11.74 -8.28
C PHE A 188 16.72 11.37 -9.46
N ARG A 189 17.43 10.23 -9.40
CA ARG A 189 18.27 9.74 -10.49
C ARG A 189 17.36 9.21 -11.61
N VAL A 190 17.47 9.83 -12.78
CA VAL A 190 16.77 9.41 -13.99
C VAL A 190 17.50 8.21 -14.59
N ASP A 191 16.74 7.17 -14.94
CA ASP A 191 17.24 6.06 -15.75
C ASP A 191 16.99 6.38 -17.22
N GLU A 192 18.04 6.81 -17.93
CA GLU A 192 17.96 7.17 -19.35
C GLU A 192 17.45 6.03 -20.23
N THR A 193 17.62 4.77 -19.81
CA THR A 193 17.18 3.61 -20.60
C THR A 193 15.67 3.34 -20.51
N LYS A 194 15.01 3.84 -19.46
CA LYS A 194 13.59 3.61 -19.18
C LYS A 194 12.78 4.90 -19.17
N GLY A 195 13.41 6.04 -19.43
CA GLY A 195 12.76 7.35 -19.51
C GLY A 195 11.96 7.73 -18.25
N SER A 196 12.31 7.14 -17.10
CA SER A 196 11.65 7.36 -15.81
C SER A 196 12.69 7.42 -14.69
N TYR A 197 12.28 7.88 -13.50
CA TYR A 197 13.12 7.78 -12.30
C TYR A 197 13.46 6.33 -11.95
N LYS A 198 14.63 6.12 -11.35
CA LYS A 198 15.03 4.81 -10.83
C LYS A 198 14.20 4.49 -9.57
N PRO A 199 13.49 3.36 -9.51
CA PRO A 199 12.68 3.02 -8.35
C PRO A 199 13.56 2.79 -7.12
N LEU A 200 13.09 3.27 -5.96
CA LEU A 200 13.70 3.06 -4.66
C LEU A 200 13.29 1.68 -4.15
N GLY A 201 13.98 0.62 -4.57
CA GLY A 201 13.56 -0.77 -4.30
C GLY A 201 13.23 -1.08 -2.82
N ALA A 202 13.97 -0.51 -1.86
CA ALA A 202 13.70 -0.72 -0.43
C ALA A 202 12.43 -0.01 0.08
N LEU A 203 12.01 1.05 -0.60
CA LEU A 203 10.80 1.81 -0.33
C LEU A 203 9.71 1.55 -1.38
N SER A 204 9.84 0.46 -2.12
CA SER A 204 8.86 0.04 -3.11
C SER A 204 7.50 -0.21 -2.46
N GLY A 205 6.47 0.44 -3.00
CA GLY A 205 5.12 0.46 -2.44
C GLY A 205 4.90 1.44 -1.27
N VAL A 206 5.91 2.20 -0.87
CA VAL A 206 5.78 3.32 0.09
C VAL A 206 5.84 4.66 -0.62
N VAL A 207 6.73 4.78 -1.61
CA VAL A 207 6.85 5.96 -2.48
C VAL A 207 5.86 5.83 -3.65
N PRO A 208 5.31 6.95 -4.16
CA PRO A 208 4.52 6.94 -5.38
C PRO A 208 5.22 6.23 -6.54
N PRO A 209 4.47 5.65 -7.50
CA PRO A 209 5.05 5.06 -8.70
C PRO A 209 5.89 6.08 -9.48
N VAL A 210 6.99 5.62 -10.08
CA VAL A 210 7.89 6.48 -10.90
C VAL A 210 7.19 7.12 -12.09
N CYS A 211 6.10 6.51 -12.59
CA CYS A 211 5.27 7.05 -13.66
C CYS A 211 4.37 8.21 -13.23
N TYR A 212 4.13 8.38 -11.92
CA TYR A 212 3.34 9.47 -11.39
C TYR A 212 4.23 10.69 -11.11
N SER A 213 4.68 11.31 -12.20
CA SER A 213 5.70 12.36 -12.23
C SER A 213 5.20 13.63 -12.94
N PHE A 214 5.76 14.79 -12.55
CA PHE A 214 5.56 16.05 -13.27
C PHE A 214 6.38 16.13 -14.55
N TRP A 215 7.60 15.61 -14.52
CA TRP A 215 8.58 15.78 -15.60
C TRP A 215 8.62 14.61 -16.59
N GLN A 216 8.40 13.39 -16.10
CA GLN A 216 8.47 12.15 -16.88
C GLN A 216 7.26 11.24 -16.60
N PRO A 217 6.05 11.65 -17.01
CA PRO A 217 4.89 10.79 -16.91
C PRO A 217 5.03 9.58 -17.85
N CYS A 218 4.65 8.40 -17.36
CA CYS A 218 4.45 7.22 -18.20
C CYS A 218 3.08 6.60 -17.97
N ASP A 219 2.49 6.04 -19.02
CA ASP A 219 1.18 5.37 -18.90
C ASP A 219 1.29 3.98 -18.27
N CYS A 220 2.41 3.30 -18.51
CA CYS A 220 2.67 1.92 -18.12
C CYS A 220 4.04 1.79 -17.45
N PRO A 221 4.16 0.92 -16.43
CA PRO A 221 5.44 0.65 -15.77
C PRO A 221 6.50 0.15 -16.77
N GLN A 222 7.78 0.53 -16.54
CA GLN A 222 8.94 0.02 -17.28
C GLN A 222 8.89 0.22 -18.82
N GLN A 223 8.12 1.20 -19.30
CA GLN A 223 7.85 1.42 -20.74
C GLN A 223 7.31 0.18 -21.46
N LEU A 224 6.52 -0.64 -20.77
CA LEU A 224 5.78 -1.73 -21.41
C LEU A 224 4.57 -1.16 -22.17
N ASP A 225 4.23 -1.78 -23.29
CA ASP A 225 2.97 -1.49 -24.00
C ASP A 225 1.82 -2.19 -23.26
N CYS A 226 1.21 -1.48 -22.31
CA CYS A 226 0.11 -2.02 -21.50
C CYS A 226 -1.23 -1.36 -21.83
N PHE A 227 -2.31 -2.12 -21.65
CA PHE A 227 -3.69 -1.66 -21.84
C PHE A 227 -4.37 -1.50 -20.48
N LYS A 228 -5.21 -0.47 -20.35
CA LYS A 228 -6.05 -0.24 -19.15
C LYS A 228 -7.51 -0.63 -19.36
N ASP A 229 -7.86 -0.97 -20.61
CA ASP A 229 -9.16 -1.53 -20.97
C ASP A 229 -9.01 -2.96 -21.47
N LEU A 230 -9.90 -3.83 -20.99
CA LEU A 230 -9.88 -5.26 -21.30
C LEU A 230 -10.24 -5.54 -22.77
N GLU A 231 -11.21 -4.83 -23.33
CA GLU A 231 -11.68 -5.08 -24.70
C GLU A 231 -10.63 -4.64 -25.72
N GLU A 232 -10.03 -3.47 -25.52
CA GLU A 232 -8.94 -2.95 -26.35
C GLU A 232 -7.73 -3.89 -26.32
N GLY A 233 -7.30 -4.33 -25.13
CA GLY A 233 -6.17 -5.23 -24.99
C GLY A 233 -6.42 -6.61 -25.58
N LEU A 234 -7.63 -7.17 -25.42
CA LEU A 234 -8.01 -8.45 -26.04
C LEU A 234 -8.08 -8.35 -27.57
N ALA A 235 -8.59 -7.24 -28.12
CA ALA A 235 -8.61 -7.00 -29.55
C ALA A 235 -7.19 -6.95 -30.13
N TYR A 236 -6.30 -6.18 -29.50
CA TYR A 236 -4.89 -6.10 -29.89
C TYR A 236 -4.18 -7.46 -29.80
N ALA A 237 -4.43 -8.22 -28.73
CA ALA A 237 -3.86 -9.55 -28.55
C ALA A 237 -4.34 -10.54 -29.61
N LYS A 238 -5.60 -10.41 -30.06
CA LYS A 238 -6.17 -11.24 -31.13
C LYS A 238 -5.55 -10.90 -32.49
N GLU A 239 -5.37 -9.62 -32.78
CA GLU A 239 -4.74 -9.15 -34.03
C GLU A 239 -3.26 -9.58 -34.12
N ASN A 240 -2.53 -9.48 -33.02
CA ASN A 240 -1.11 -9.83 -32.94
C ASN A 240 -0.86 -11.30 -32.59
N ASN A 241 -1.92 -12.08 -32.39
CA ASN A 241 -1.88 -13.50 -32.05
C ASN A 241 -0.98 -13.82 -30.82
N LYS A 242 -1.06 -12.97 -29.79
CA LYS A 242 -0.29 -13.08 -28.54
C LYS A 242 -1.20 -13.48 -27.37
N PRO A 243 -0.69 -14.23 -26.37
CA PRO A 243 -1.40 -14.43 -25.12
C PRO A 243 -1.49 -13.14 -24.31
N VAL A 244 -2.45 -13.09 -23.39
CA VAL A 244 -2.72 -11.95 -22.53
C VAL A 244 -2.33 -12.27 -21.09
N MET A 245 -1.69 -11.31 -20.43
CA MET A 245 -1.53 -11.28 -18.98
C MET A 245 -2.46 -10.21 -18.42
N LEU A 246 -3.52 -10.65 -17.73
CA LEU A 246 -4.33 -9.74 -16.90
C LEU A 246 -3.61 -9.52 -15.57
N ASP A 247 -3.37 -8.26 -15.26
CA ASP A 247 -2.80 -7.77 -14.02
C ASP A 247 -3.89 -7.02 -13.23
N PHE A 248 -4.48 -7.70 -12.24
CA PHE A 248 -5.38 -7.05 -11.28
C PHE A 248 -4.53 -6.31 -10.25
N THR A 249 -4.43 -5.00 -10.42
CA THR A 249 -3.55 -4.12 -9.68
C THR A 249 -4.33 -3.01 -9.00
N GLY A 250 -3.62 -2.15 -8.27
CA GLY A 250 -4.18 -0.92 -7.74
C GLY A 250 -3.11 0.15 -7.60
N TYR A 251 -3.54 1.42 -7.63
CA TYR A 251 -2.66 2.56 -7.41
C TYR A 251 -2.08 2.57 -6.00
N ALA A 252 -2.89 2.25 -4.98
CA ALA A 252 -2.46 2.19 -3.57
C ALA A 252 -1.92 0.81 -3.15
N CYS A 253 -1.79 -0.14 -4.09
CA CYS A 253 -1.38 -1.51 -3.81
C CYS A 253 0.15 -1.63 -3.66
N GLN A 254 0.61 -1.76 -2.40
CA GLN A 254 2.04 -1.84 -2.09
C GLN A 254 2.71 -3.09 -2.68
N ASN A 255 2.05 -4.25 -2.57
CA ASN A 255 2.58 -5.51 -3.11
C ASN A 255 2.65 -5.51 -4.64
N CYS A 256 1.72 -4.81 -5.31
CA CYS A 256 1.74 -4.63 -6.76
C CYS A 256 2.97 -3.82 -7.18
N ARG A 257 3.23 -2.68 -6.52
CA ARG A 257 4.44 -1.87 -6.78
C ARG A 257 5.74 -2.65 -6.55
N ARG A 258 5.78 -3.50 -5.51
CA ARG A 258 6.94 -4.37 -5.24
C ARG A 258 7.24 -5.32 -6.38
N MET A 259 6.21 -5.89 -7.01
CA MET A 259 6.36 -6.76 -8.18
C MET A 259 6.85 -5.96 -9.39
N GLU A 260 6.24 -4.81 -9.67
CA GLU A 260 6.61 -3.96 -10.82
C GLU A 260 8.02 -3.37 -10.73
N GLU A 261 8.52 -3.12 -9.53
CA GLU A 261 9.82 -2.47 -9.31
C GLU A 261 10.97 -3.44 -9.02
N ASN A 262 10.68 -4.68 -8.56
CA ASN A 262 11.72 -5.65 -8.21
C ASN A 262 11.67 -6.96 -9.02
N VAL A 263 10.53 -7.33 -9.62
CA VAL A 263 10.38 -8.59 -10.38
C VAL A 263 10.25 -8.33 -11.87
N TRP A 264 9.34 -7.45 -12.28
CA TRP A 264 9.12 -7.10 -13.69
C TRP A 264 10.36 -6.53 -14.42
N PRO A 265 11.27 -5.78 -13.76
CA PRO A 265 12.46 -5.27 -14.42
C PRO A 265 13.55 -6.32 -14.67
N GLU A 266 13.44 -7.51 -14.06
CA GLU A 266 14.42 -8.58 -14.23
C GLU A 266 14.40 -9.11 -15.66
N LYS A 267 15.59 -9.35 -16.21
CA LYS A 267 15.77 -9.56 -17.66
C LYS A 267 14.90 -10.67 -18.24
N GLU A 268 14.75 -11.78 -17.51
CA GLU A 268 13.96 -12.93 -17.96
C GLU A 268 12.46 -12.60 -17.99
N VAL A 269 11.95 -11.98 -16.93
CA VAL A 269 10.55 -11.58 -16.80
C VAL A 269 10.21 -10.47 -17.79
N TYR A 270 11.04 -9.43 -17.85
CA TYR A 270 10.83 -8.28 -18.74
C TYR A 270 10.72 -8.70 -20.20
N ARG A 271 11.55 -9.66 -20.64
CA ARG A 271 11.50 -10.21 -22.00
C ARG A 271 10.12 -10.83 -22.30
N TYR A 272 9.60 -11.67 -21.41
CA TYR A 272 8.28 -12.26 -21.59
C TYR A 272 7.17 -11.20 -21.64
N LEU A 273 7.20 -10.23 -20.73
CA LEU A 273 6.18 -9.17 -20.65
C LEU A 273 6.19 -8.24 -21.86
N LYS A 274 7.37 -7.95 -22.41
CA LYS A 274 7.53 -7.06 -23.56
C LYS A 274 7.25 -7.75 -24.90
N ASP A 275 7.85 -8.93 -25.10
CA ASP A 275 7.91 -9.55 -26.41
C ASP A 275 6.80 -10.59 -26.61
N ASP A 276 6.49 -11.37 -25.58
CA ASP A 276 5.63 -12.56 -25.69
C ASP A 276 4.18 -12.30 -25.26
N TYR A 277 3.93 -11.40 -24.30
CA TYR A 277 2.60 -11.13 -23.74
C TYR A 277 2.04 -9.75 -24.12
N VAL A 278 0.71 -9.66 -24.14
CA VAL A 278 0.00 -8.38 -24.05
C VAL A 278 -0.41 -8.16 -22.59
N VAL A 279 0.10 -7.09 -21.99
CA VAL A 279 -0.18 -6.76 -20.58
C VAL A 279 -1.45 -5.91 -20.49
N ILE A 280 -2.42 -6.34 -19.70
CA ILE A 280 -3.64 -5.57 -19.42
C ILE A 280 -3.72 -5.34 -17.91
N SER A 281 -3.48 -4.10 -17.47
CA SER A 281 -3.52 -3.73 -16.06
C SER A 281 -4.88 -3.16 -15.68
N LEU A 282 -5.62 -3.89 -14.87
CA LEU A 282 -6.96 -3.57 -14.41
C LEU A 282 -6.89 -3.02 -12.98
N TYR A 283 -7.03 -1.71 -12.84
CA TYR A 283 -6.95 -1.01 -11.56
C TYR A 283 -8.26 -1.13 -10.79
N VAL A 284 -8.26 -1.86 -9.68
CA VAL A 284 -9.48 -2.14 -8.89
C VAL A 284 -9.83 -1.03 -7.89
N ASP A 285 -8.92 -0.09 -7.66
CA ASP A 285 -9.09 1.05 -6.76
C ASP A 285 -9.27 2.38 -7.52
N ASP A 286 -9.36 2.36 -8.85
CA ASP A 286 -9.51 3.58 -9.67
C ASP A 286 -10.84 4.30 -9.40
N LYS A 287 -10.78 5.55 -8.93
CA LYS A 287 -11.95 6.41 -8.67
C LYS A 287 -12.50 7.13 -9.88
N LYS A 288 -11.91 6.93 -11.06
CA LYS A 288 -12.45 7.50 -12.30
C LYS A 288 -13.90 7.06 -12.49
N PRO A 289 -14.84 8.01 -12.71
CA PRO A 289 -16.25 7.67 -12.89
C PRO A 289 -16.44 6.92 -14.21
N LEU A 290 -17.35 5.94 -14.20
CA LEU A 290 -17.78 5.26 -15.41
C LEU A 290 -18.62 6.21 -16.29
N PRO A 291 -18.52 6.14 -17.63
CA PRO A 291 -19.37 6.93 -18.52
C PRO A 291 -20.87 6.72 -18.28
N LYS A 292 -21.24 5.50 -17.86
CA LYS A 292 -22.60 5.13 -17.45
C LYS A 292 -22.52 4.19 -16.25
N PRO A 293 -23.27 4.44 -15.16
CA PRO A 293 -23.37 3.50 -14.05
C PRO A 293 -23.91 2.15 -14.50
N ILE A 294 -23.37 1.07 -13.93
CA ILE A 294 -23.77 -0.30 -14.27
C ILE A 294 -24.35 -0.96 -13.01
N THR A 295 -25.54 -1.53 -13.11
CA THR A 295 -26.12 -2.34 -12.03
C THR A 295 -25.73 -3.80 -12.23
N VAL A 296 -25.06 -4.37 -11.24
CA VAL A 296 -24.59 -5.75 -11.25
C VAL A 296 -25.20 -6.56 -10.11
N THR A 297 -25.29 -7.87 -10.30
CA THR A 297 -25.69 -8.80 -9.25
C THR A 297 -24.44 -9.35 -8.58
N THR A 298 -24.30 -9.13 -7.28
CA THR A 298 -23.20 -9.70 -6.48
C THR A 298 -23.34 -11.21 -6.35
N LEU A 299 -22.27 -11.91 -5.96
CA LEU A 299 -22.28 -13.36 -5.70
C LEU A 299 -23.40 -13.79 -4.72
N ASN A 300 -23.81 -12.89 -3.84
CA ASN A 300 -24.86 -13.11 -2.84
C ASN A 300 -26.29 -12.77 -3.36
N GLY A 301 -26.46 -12.56 -4.67
CA GLY A 301 -27.76 -12.26 -5.29
C GLY A 301 -28.27 -10.83 -5.05
N ARG A 302 -27.51 -9.96 -4.38
CA ARG A 302 -27.89 -8.55 -4.16
C ARG A 302 -27.47 -7.68 -5.33
N GLN A 303 -28.34 -6.79 -5.76
CA GLN A 303 -27.98 -5.78 -6.76
C GLN A 303 -27.13 -4.68 -6.13
N ARG A 304 -26.04 -4.32 -6.82
CA ARG A 304 -25.16 -3.21 -6.48
C ARG A 304 -24.98 -2.33 -7.72
N LYS A 305 -25.05 -1.03 -7.54
CA LYS A 305 -24.69 -0.05 -8.58
C LYS A 305 -23.19 0.18 -8.52
N LEU A 306 -22.53 0.14 -9.67
CA LEU A 306 -21.11 0.47 -9.84
C LEU A 306 -21.03 1.82 -10.55
N ASP A 307 -20.32 2.76 -9.94
CA ASP A 307 -20.17 4.13 -10.42
C ASP A 307 -18.73 4.44 -10.87
N GLU A 308 -17.75 3.64 -10.44
CA GLU A 308 -16.32 3.86 -10.67
C GLU A 308 -15.68 2.71 -11.46
N VAL A 309 -14.58 3.00 -12.17
CA VAL A 309 -13.81 2.00 -12.93
C VAL A 309 -13.24 0.91 -12.01
N GLY A 310 -12.75 1.28 -10.83
CA GLY A 310 -12.24 0.34 -9.83
C GLY A 310 -13.30 -0.65 -9.38
N GLU A 311 -14.52 -0.18 -9.12
CA GLU A 311 -15.64 -1.05 -8.75
C GLU A 311 -16.01 -2.04 -9.84
N LYS A 312 -15.95 -1.63 -11.12
CA LYS A 312 -16.14 -2.52 -12.29
C LYS A 312 -15.12 -3.66 -12.27
N TRP A 313 -13.84 -3.34 -12.12
CA TRP A 313 -12.78 -4.36 -12.17
C TRP A 313 -12.71 -5.23 -10.92
N ALA A 314 -12.96 -4.66 -9.73
CA ALA A 314 -13.09 -5.42 -8.49
C ALA A 314 -14.25 -6.43 -8.58
N HIS A 315 -15.39 -6.01 -9.13
CA HIS A 315 -16.53 -6.90 -9.33
C HIS A 315 -16.23 -7.99 -10.36
N PHE A 316 -15.59 -7.63 -11.48
CA PHE A 316 -15.15 -8.59 -12.49
C PHE A 316 -14.21 -9.65 -11.90
N GLN A 317 -13.22 -9.23 -11.09
CA GLN A 317 -12.31 -10.13 -10.39
C GLN A 317 -13.06 -11.14 -9.50
N GLN A 318 -14.03 -10.66 -8.72
CA GLN A 318 -14.81 -11.49 -7.82
C GLN A 318 -15.68 -12.51 -8.55
N VAL A 319 -16.39 -12.10 -9.61
CA VAL A 319 -17.33 -12.98 -10.30
C VAL A 319 -16.61 -14.03 -11.16
N PHE A 320 -15.56 -13.63 -11.87
CA PHE A 320 -14.89 -14.53 -12.83
C PHE A 320 -13.78 -15.37 -12.20
N PHE A 321 -13.13 -14.86 -11.15
CA PHE A 321 -11.99 -15.54 -10.53
C PHE A 321 -12.22 -15.96 -9.08
N ASN A 322 -13.36 -15.60 -8.48
CA ASN A 322 -13.65 -15.83 -7.06
C ASN A 322 -12.52 -15.35 -6.15
N GLN A 323 -11.98 -14.17 -6.48
CA GLN A 323 -10.83 -13.55 -5.82
C GLN A 323 -11.07 -12.05 -5.64
N ASN A 324 -10.46 -11.48 -4.61
CA ASN A 324 -10.55 -10.06 -4.28
C ASN A 324 -9.22 -9.47 -3.77
N SER A 325 -8.11 -10.18 -3.99
CA SER A 325 -6.78 -9.79 -3.53
C SER A 325 -5.93 -9.25 -4.68
N GLN A 326 -5.04 -8.30 -4.37
CA GLN A 326 -4.11 -7.71 -5.34
C GLN A 326 -2.68 -7.78 -4.78
N PRO A 327 -1.66 -8.00 -5.63
CA PRO A 327 -1.76 -8.27 -7.06
C PRO A 327 -2.34 -9.66 -7.34
N GLN A 328 -3.05 -9.81 -8.46
CA GLN A 328 -3.41 -11.10 -9.04
C GLN A 328 -3.12 -11.11 -10.53
N TYR A 329 -2.37 -12.11 -10.98
CA TYR A 329 -1.96 -12.28 -12.37
C TYR A 329 -2.67 -13.49 -13.00
N VAL A 330 -3.28 -13.29 -14.16
CA VAL A 330 -4.00 -14.34 -14.90
C VAL A 330 -3.48 -14.38 -16.33
N LEU A 331 -3.03 -15.56 -16.78
CA LEU A 331 -2.63 -15.79 -18.17
C LEU A 331 -3.81 -16.37 -18.95
N MET A 332 -4.14 -15.78 -20.09
CA MET A 332 -5.26 -16.21 -20.91
C MET A 332 -4.99 -16.07 -22.42
N SER A 333 -5.70 -16.85 -23.23
CA SER A 333 -5.74 -16.65 -24.67
C SER A 333 -6.62 -15.43 -25.02
N PRO A 334 -6.48 -14.83 -26.22
CA PRO A 334 -7.36 -13.76 -26.69
C PRO A 334 -8.85 -14.12 -26.73
N ASP A 335 -9.19 -15.42 -26.73
CA ASP A 335 -10.58 -15.90 -26.69
C ASP A 335 -11.12 -16.13 -25.26
N GLY A 336 -10.36 -15.75 -24.24
CA GLY A 336 -10.78 -15.86 -22.85
C GLY A 336 -10.47 -17.20 -22.17
N ARG A 337 -9.75 -18.13 -22.82
CA ARG A 337 -9.37 -19.40 -22.18
C ARG A 337 -8.15 -19.21 -21.28
N ARG A 338 -8.24 -19.63 -20.02
CA ARG A 338 -7.11 -19.60 -19.07
C ARG A 338 -5.99 -20.54 -19.54
N LEU A 339 -4.76 -20.05 -19.45
CA LEU A 339 -3.55 -20.76 -19.87
C LEU A 339 -2.77 -21.37 -18.71
N ASN A 340 -2.96 -20.84 -17.49
CA ASN A 340 -2.34 -21.35 -16.27
C ASN A 340 -3.21 -21.03 -15.04
N ALA A 341 -2.89 -21.63 -13.90
CA ALA A 341 -3.46 -21.24 -12.61
C ALA A 341 -3.04 -19.81 -12.26
N PRO A 342 -3.95 -18.92 -11.82
CA PRO A 342 -3.61 -17.57 -11.39
C PRO A 342 -2.61 -17.56 -10.22
N VAL A 343 -1.71 -16.59 -10.20
CA VAL A 343 -0.77 -16.36 -9.10
C VAL A 343 -1.01 -14.96 -8.50
N ASN A 344 -0.75 -14.81 -7.20
CA ASN A 344 -0.93 -13.55 -6.49
C ASN A 344 0.43 -12.86 -6.30
N TYR A 345 0.78 -12.45 -5.07
CA TYR A 345 2.08 -11.90 -4.75
C TYR A 345 3.18 -12.98 -4.79
N THR A 346 4.01 -12.95 -5.84
CA THR A 346 5.09 -13.92 -6.10
C THR A 346 6.43 -13.19 -6.24
N PRO A 347 7.10 -12.82 -5.13
CA PRO A 347 8.33 -12.03 -5.17
C PRO A 347 9.56 -12.80 -5.69
N ASP A 348 9.47 -14.13 -5.84
CA ASP A 348 10.53 -14.93 -6.43
C ASP A 348 10.51 -14.80 -7.96
N VAL A 349 11.61 -14.28 -8.51
CA VAL A 349 11.76 -13.97 -9.94
C VAL A 349 11.66 -15.21 -10.80
N LYS A 350 12.22 -16.33 -10.33
CA LYS A 350 12.24 -17.59 -11.08
C LYS A 350 10.85 -18.22 -11.10
N GLU A 351 10.17 -18.25 -9.96
CA GLU A 351 8.79 -18.74 -9.88
C GLU A 351 7.86 -17.94 -10.80
N TYR A 352 8.03 -16.62 -10.86
CA TYR A 352 7.25 -15.76 -11.74
C TYR A 352 7.58 -15.98 -13.23
N ALA A 353 8.86 -16.17 -13.56
CA ALA A 353 9.29 -16.50 -14.92
C ALA A 353 8.76 -17.87 -15.38
N ASP A 354 8.80 -18.89 -14.51
CA ASP A 354 8.26 -20.22 -14.77
C ASP A 354 6.74 -20.17 -15.01
N PHE A 355 6.03 -19.34 -14.25
CA PHE A 355 4.59 -19.07 -14.45
C PHE A 355 4.29 -18.52 -15.85
N LEU A 356 5.05 -17.51 -16.30
CA LEU A 356 4.92 -16.91 -17.63
C LEU A 356 5.28 -17.91 -18.74
N GLN A 357 6.37 -18.65 -18.58
CA GLN A 357 6.80 -19.65 -19.54
C GLN A 357 5.74 -20.75 -19.71
N CYS A 358 5.19 -21.28 -18.61
CA CYS A 358 4.17 -22.31 -18.65
C CYS A 358 2.90 -21.84 -19.41
N GLY A 359 2.49 -20.58 -19.19
CA GLY A 359 1.38 -19.98 -19.94
C GLY A 359 1.64 -19.91 -21.45
N LEU A 360 2.86 -19.55 -21.86
CA LEU A 360 3.26 -19.45 -23.26
C LEU A 360 3.29 -20.83 -23.94
N GLU A 361 3.78 -21.85 -23.25
CA GLU A 361 3.76 -23.23 -23.74
C GLU A 361 2.32 -23.74 -23.94
N ASN A 362 1.43 -23.47 -23.00
CA ASN A 362 0.01 -23.85 -23.11
C ASN A 362 -0.70 -23.08 -24.22
N PHE A 363 -0.34 -21.82 -24.46
CA PHE A 363 -0.86 -21.05 -25.58
C PHE A 363 -0.46 -21.65 -26.94
N ARG A 364 0.81 -22.06 -27.08
CA ARG A 364 1.30 -22.72 -28.30
C ARG A 364 0.57 -24.04 -28.55
N LYS A 365 0.35 -24.86 -27.51
CA LYS A 365 -0.45 -26.09 -27.63
C LYS A 365 -1.87 -25.80 -28.09
N LEU A 366 -2.52 -24.79 -27.50
CA LEU A 366 -3.88 -24.38 -27.86
C LEU A 366 -3.98 -23.89 -29.31
N GLN A 367 -2.97 -23.18 -29.82
CA GLN A 367 -2.90 -22.78 -31.22
C GLN A 367 -2.75 -24.00 -32.16
N GLN A 368 -1.92 -24.97 -31.79
CA GLN A 368 -1.76 -26.21 -32.56
C GLN A 368 -3.08 -27.00 -32.62
N GLU A 369 -3.78 -27.14 -31.51
CA GLU A 369 -5.10 -27.79 -31.47
C GLU A 369 -6.12 -27.08 -32.37
N LYS A 370 -6.18 -25.75 -32.35
CA LYS A 370 -7.06 -24.98 -33.24
C LYS A 370 -6.72 -25.17 -34.72
N GLN A 371 -5.44 -25.24 -35.07
CA GLN A 371 -5.02 -25.48 -36.45
C GLN A 371 -5.40 -26.90 -36.93
N LEU A 372 -5.41 -27.88 -36.03
CA LEU A 372 -5.81 -29.25 -36.34
C LEU A 372 -7.33 -29.37 -36.50
N LEU A 373 -8.11 -28.68 -35.65
CA LEU A 373 -9.58 -28.70 -35.69
C LEU A 373 -10.19 -27.77 -36.75
N GLY A 374 -9.51 -26.70 -37.15
CA GLY A 374 -9.95 -25.75 -38.18
C GLY A 374 -9.67 -26.18 -39.63
N LYS A 375 -9.19 -27.41 -39.86
CA LYS A 375 -8.95 -28.01 -41.19
C LYS A 375 -10.08 -28.95 -41.66
N GLN A 376 -11.29 -28.82 -41.12
CA GLN A 376 -12.50 -29.49 -41.63
C GLN A 376 -13.43 -28.51 -42.34
#